data_AF-A0A661V801-F1
#
_entry.id   AF-A0A661V801-F1
#
_cell.length_a   1.000
_cell.length_b   1.000
_cell.length_c   1.000
_cell.angle_alpha   90.00
_cell.angle_beta   90.00
_cell.angle_gamma   90.00
#
_symmetry.space_group_name_H-M   'P 1'
#
loop_
_entity.id
_entity.type
_entity.pdbx_description
1 polymer ?
#
loop_
_entity_poly.entity_id
_entity_poly.type
_entity_poly.pdbx_seq_one_letter_code
_entity_poly.pdbx_strand_id
1 'polypeptide(L)'
;RVRQLLDRAQAPTPEELESVLALYRGDYLPEALYEDWTTLRRERLRELHLRALQRLGEIYLDSERYREAATAARRILEQDPWSEEATLLLMQACERLDDIPAALRAYEAHRDRLRRDLDLPPRDDLTALYNHLRRR
;
A
#
# COMPACT_ATOMS: atom_id res chain seq x y z
N ARG A 1 -15.37 -8.18 -12.21
CA ARG A 1 -15.83 -8.07 -10.80
C ARG A 1 -15.13 -6.92 -10.08
N VAL A 2 -13.80 -6.86 -10.02
CA VAL A 2 -13.02 -5.72 -9.47
C VAL A 2 -13.35 -4.38 -10.16
N ARG A 3 -13.32 -4.36 -11.50
CA ARG A 3 -13.67 -3.18 -12.31
C ARG A 3 -15.09 -2.65 -12.06
N GLN A 4 -16.03 -3.55 -11.80
CA GLN A 4 -17.44 -3.23 -11.56
C GLN A 4 -17.69 -2.64 -10.15
N LEU A 5 -16.82 -2.91 -9.19
CA LEU A 5 -16.89 -2.34 -7.84
C LEU A 5 -16.23 -0.95 -7.78
N LEU A 6 -15.22 -0.70 -8.60
CA LEU A 6 -14.59 0.62 -8.73
C LEU A 6 -15.41 1.59 -9.60
N ASP A 7 -16.25 1.09 -10.52
CA ASP A 7 -17.14 1.89 -11.39
C ASP A 7 -18.50 2.24 -10.74
N ARG A 8 -18.80 1.75 -9.53
CA ARG A 8 -20.05 2.10 -8.82
C ARG A 8 -19.92 3.47 -8.15
N ALA A 9 -20.96 4.30 -8.28
CA ALA A 9 -21.05 5.66 -7.71
C ALA A 9 -21.02 5.72 -6.17
N GLN A 10 -20.92 4.57 -5.49
CA GLN A 10 -20.79 4.45 -4.05
C GLN A 10 -19.42 3.85 -3.75
N ALA A 11 -18.65 4.49 -2.87
CA ALA A 11 -17.36 3.97 -2.45
C ALA A 11 -17.54 2.54 -1.91
N PRO A 12 -16.74 1.55 -2.37
CA PRO A 12 -16.89 0.16 -1.95
C PRO A 12 -16.65 0.01 -0.45
N THR A 13 -17.39 -0.87 0.22
CA THR A 13 -17.20 -1.13 1.66
C THR A 13 -15.89 -1.90 1.91
N PRO A 14 -15.29 -1.82 3.10
CA PRO A 14 -14.11 -2.62 3.43
C PRO A 14 -14.32 -4.13 3.22
N GLU A 15 -15.51 -4.68 3.52
CA GLU A 15 -15.83 -6.09 3.31
C GLU A 15 -15.86 -6.48 1.82
N GLU A 16 -16.34 -5.57 0.96
CA GLU A 16 -16.33 -5.76 -0.49
C GLU A 16 -14.90 -5.74 -1.04
N LEU A 17 -14.05 -4.84 -0.53
CA LEU A 17 -12.64 -4.77 -0.88
C LEU A 17 -11.88 -6.02 -0.41
N GLU A 18 -12.05 -6.45 0.84
CA GLU A 18 -11.46 -7.67 1.39
C GLU A 18 -11.84 -8.90 0.56
N SER A 19 -13.12 -9.04 0.22
CA SER A 19 -13.63 -10.15 -0.61
C SER A 19 -12.99 -10.18 -1.99
N VAL A 20 -12.76 -9.00 -2.60
CA VAL A 20 -12.07 -8.88 -3.88
C VAL A 20 -10.59 -9.21 -3.76
N LEU A 21 -9.91 -8.71 -2.72
CA LEU A 21 -8.49 -8.98 -2.48
C LEU A 21 -8.25 -10.47 -2.22
N ALA A 22 -9.17 -11.16 -1.56
CA ALA A 22 -9.09 -12.60 -1.32
C ALA A 22 -9.09 -13.45 -2.61
N LEU A 23 -9.65 -12.92 -3.72
CA LEU A 23 -9.63 -13.57 -5.03
C LEU A 23 -8.27 -13.44 -5.73
N TYR A 24 -7.40 -12.55 -5.27
CA TYR A 24 -6.07 -12.32 -5.84
C TYR A 24 -4.99 -12.90 -4.91
N ARG A 25 -4.60 -14.16 -5.14
CA ARG A 25 -3.61 -14.91 -4.34
C ARG A 25 -2.22 -15.00 -4.97
N GLY A 26 -1.74 -13.91 -5.57
CA GLY A 26 -0.34 -13.79 -5.98
C GLY A 26 0.04 -14.45 -7.30
N ASP A 27 -0.52 -15.62 -7.65
CA ASP A 27 -0.21 -16.31 -8.91
C ASP A 27 -1.48 -16.61 -9.71
N TYR A 28 -1.74 -15.83 -10.74
CA TYR A 28 -2.75 -16.12 -11.75
C TYR A 28 -2.04 -16.54 -13.05
N LEU A 29 -2.35 -17.74 -13.55
CA LEU A 29 -1.86 -18.37 -14.80
C LEU A 29 -0.35 -18.72 -14.84
N PRO A 30 0.12 -19.72 -14.08
CA PRO A 30 1.44 -20.31 -14.32
C PRO A 30 1.55 -21.01 -15.70
N GLU A 31 0.43 -21.35 -16.36
CA GLU A 31 0.43 -22.07 -17.64
C GLU A 31 0.53 -21.18 -18.90
N ALA A 32 0.48 -19.85 -18.79
CA ALA A 32 0.43 -18.92 -19.95
C ALA A 32 1.56 -17.88 -19.93
N LEU A 33 2.78 -18.33 -19.60
CA LEU A 33 3.97 -17.50 -19.37
C LEU A 33 4.53 -16.77 -20.61
N TYR A 34 3.99 -16.99 -21.82
CA TYR A 34 4.64 -16.59 -23.08
C TYR A 34 3.73 -15.94 -24.14
N GLU A 35 2.74 -15.13 -23.74
CA GLU A 35 2.03 -14.27 -24.71
C GLU A 35 1.93 -12.83 -24.17
N ASP A 36 2.33 -11.82 -24.96
CA ASP A 36 2.44 -10.41 -24.52
C ASP A 36 1.14 -9.82 -23.92
N TRP A 37 -0.02 -10.39 -24.24
CA TRP A 37 -1.30 -9.99 -23.65
C TRP A 37 -1.50 -10.46 -22.20
N THR A 38 -0.75 -11.46 -21.71
CA THR A 38 -0.79 -11.91 -20.32
C THR A 38 -0.01 -10.96 -19.41
N THR A 39 1.10 -10.39 -19.88
CA THR A 39 1.91 -9.40 -19.14
C THR A 39 1.13 -8.11 -18.87
N LEU A 40 0.48 -7.52 -19.89
CA LEU A 40 -0.33 -6.31 -19.71
C LEU A 40 -1.53 -6.54 -18.77
N ARG A 41 -2.16 -7.72 -18.84
CA ARG A 41 -3.27 -8.08 -17.95
C ARG A 41 -2.81 -8.30 -16.51
N ARG A 42 -1.66 -8.96 -16.31
CA ARG A 42 -1.07 -9.17 -14.98
C ARG A 42 -0.68 -7.85 -14.33
N GLU A 43 -0.02 -6.96 -15.06
CA GLU A 43 0.34 -5.64 -14.54
C GLU A 43 -0.91 -4.84 -14.18
N ARG A 44 -1.94 -4.87 -15.03
CA ARG A 44 -3.20 -4.20 -14.74
C ARG A 44 -3.91 -4.75 -13.50
N LEU A 45 -3.88 -6.07 -13.28
CA LEU A 45 -4.47 -6.68 -12.09
C LEU A 45 -3.69 -6.31 -10.83
N ARG A 46 -2.36 -6.28 -10.92
CA ARG A 46 -1.47 -5.81 -9.84
C ARG A 46 -1.78 -4.37 -9.47
N GLU A 47 -1.85 -3.45 -10.43
CA GLU A 47 -2.23 -2.05 -10.18
C GLU A 47 -3.57 -1.93 -9.46
N LEU A 48 -4.59 -2.68 -9.91
CA LEU A 48 -5.91 -2.68 -9.28
C LEU A 48 -5.87 -3.23 -7.86
N HIS A 49 -5.07 -4.28 -7.63
CA HIS A 49 -4.87 -4.87 -6.31
C HIS A 49 -4.20 -3.89 -5.35
N LEU A 50 -3.12 -3.23 -5.77
CA LEU A 50 -2.42 -2.22 -4.96
C LEU A 50 -3.34 -1.03 -4.62
N ARG A 51 -4.10 -0.54 -5.59
CA ARG A 51 -5.09 0.54 -5.36
C ARG A 51 -6.18 0.12 -4.37
N ALA A 52 -6.65 -1.12 -4.45
CA ALA A 52 -7.65 -1.64 -3.53
C ALA A 52 -7.09 -1.79 -2.10
N LEU A 53 -5.85 -2.28 -1.96
CA LEU A 53 -5.15 -2.33 -0.67
C LEU A 53 -4.94 -0.95 -0.07
N GLN A 54 -4.51 0.02 -0.88
CA GLN A 54 -4.30 1.40 -0.45
C GLN A 54 -5.60 1.98 0.10
N ARG A 55 -6.70 1.85 -0.67
CA ARG A 55 -8.01 2.34 -0.24
C ARG A 55 -8.50 1.65 1.02
N LEU A 56 -8.31 0.34 1.14
CA LEU A 56 -8.70 -0.42 2.32
C LEU A 56 -7.91 0.04 3.56
N GLY A 57 -6.61 0.26 3.41
CA GLY A 57 -5.77 0.73 4.50
C GLY A 57 -6.12 2.16 4.96
N GLU A 58 -6.47 3.07 4.03
CA GLU A 58 -7.03 4.39 4.36
C GLU A 58 -8.34 4.27 5.15
N ILE A 59 -9.27 3.42 4.70
CA ILE A 59 -10.54 3.18 5.41
C ILE A 59 -10.29 2.65 6.83
N TYR A 60 -9.33 1.73 6.99
CA TYR A 60 -8.97 1.23 8.32
C TYR A 60 -8.36 2.32 9.20
N LEU A 61 -7.51 3.19 8.63
CA LEU A 61 -6.93 4.31 9.36
C LEU A 61 -8.01 5.28 9.85
N ASP A 62 -8.94 5.66 8.98
CA ASP A 62 -10.07 6.55 9.28
C ASP A 62 -11.04 5.92 10.31
N SER A 63 -11.14 4.60 10.34
CA SER A 63 -12.01 3.85 11.26
C SER A 63 -11.28 3.41 12.56
N GLU A 64 -10.11 3.98 12.85
CA GLU A 64 -9.27 3.66 14.02
C GLU A 64 -8.78 2.20 14.10
N ARG A 65 -8.87 1.46 13.00
CA ARG A 65 -8.39 0.07 12.84
C ARG A 65 -6.92 0.07 12.44
N TYR A 66 -6.08 0.65 13.29
CA TYR A 66 -4.70 0.98 12.94
C TYR A 66 -3.82 -0.26 12.66
N ARG A 67 -4.08 -1.41 13.30
CA ARG A 67 -3.33 -2.64 13.04
C ARG A 67 -3.60 -3.17 11.63
N GLU A 68 -4.85 -3.13 11.20
CA GLU A 68 -5.24 -3.53 9.85
C GLU A 68 -4.73 -2.55 8.80
N ALA A 69 -4.74 -1.24 9.08
CA ALA A 69 -4.11 -0.23 8.23
C ALA A 69 -2.61 -0.50 8.01
N ALA A 70 -1.86 -0.75 9.09
CA ALA A 70 -0.44 -1.09 9.02
C ALA A 70 -0.21 -2.42 8.26
N THR A 71 -1.13 -3.37 8.37
CA THR A 71 -1.04 -4.65 7.64
C THR A 71 -1.27 -4.44 6.14
N ALA A 72 -2.28 -3.66 5.76
CA ALA A 72 -2.54 -3.32 4.36
C ALA A 72 -1.33 -2.60 3.73
N ALA A 73 -0.77 -1.61 4.43
CA ALA A 73 0.41 -0.87 3.98
C ALA A 73 1.63 -1.77 3.75
N ARG A 74 1.93 -2.71 4.67
CA ARG A 74 3.02 -3.68 4.49
C ARG A 74 2.82 -4.56 3.25
N ARG A 75 1.60 -5.02 2.98
CA ARG A 75 1.28 -5.83 1.79
C ARG A 75 1.44 -5.05 0.48
N ILE A 76 1.22 -3.74 0.51
CA ILE A 76 1.56 -2.87 -0.63
C ILE A 76 3.07 -2.80 -0.77
N LEU A 77 3.82 -2.52 0.29
CA LEU A 77 5.28 -2.38 0.25
C LEU A 77 6.04 -3.68 -0.10
N GLU A 78 5.44 -4.85 0.14
CA GLU A 78 5.95 -6.15 -0.34
C GLU A 78 5.90 -6.26 -1.88
N GLN A 79 4.91 -5.62 -2.50
CA GLN A 79 4.69 -5.67 -3.94
C GLN A 79 5.25 -4.44 -4.64
N ASP A 80 5.12 -3.25 -4.07
CA ASP A 80 5.66 -1.98 -4.55
C ASP A 80 6.51 -1.32 -3.45
N PRO A 81 7.80 -1.68 -3.37
CA PRO A 81 8.71 -1.15 -2.36
C PRO A 81 8.91 0.38 -2.44
N TRP A 82 8.60 1.03 -3.56
CA TRP A 82 8.81 2.47 -3.75
C TRP A 82 7.55 3.30 -3.50
N SER A 83 6.44 2.68 -3.06
CA SER A 83 5.21 3.43 -2.76
C SER A 83 5.40 4.35 -1.55
N GLU A 84 5.40 5.66 -1.81
CA GLU A 84 5.41 6.70 -0.78
C GLU A 84 4.08 6.73 -0.02
N GLU A 85 2.96 6.53 -0.71
CA GLU A 85 1.62 6.48 -0.12
C GLU A 85 1.49 5.34 0.92
N ALA A 86 1.98 4.15 0.59
CA ALA A 86 1.98 3.04 1.53
C ALA A 86 2.94 3.26 2.70
N THR A 87 4.07 3.92 2.45
CA THR A 87 5.01 4.30 3.52
C THR A 87 4.36 5.30 4.48
N LEU A 88 3.66 6.31 3.96
CA LEU A 88 2.95 7.31 4.76
C LEU A 88 1.87 6.64 5.61
N LEU A 89 1.07 5.78 4.99
CA LEU A 89 0.00 5.04 5.65
C LEU A 89 0.54 4.16 6.78
N LEU A 90 1.67 3.48 6.58
CA LEU A 90 2.34 2.70 7.61
C LEU A 90 2.83 3.59 8.76
N MET A 91 3.44 4.72 8.46
CA MET A 91 3.91 5.68 9.48
C MET A 91 2.76 6.22 10.32
N GLN A 92 1.66 6.65 9.68
CA GLN A 92 0.47 7.14 10.37
C GLN A 92 -0.17 6.07 11.26
N ALA A 93 -0.31 4.83 10.74
CA ALA A 93 -0.85 3.73 11.51
C ALA A 93 0.04 3.37 12.72
N CYS A 94 1.36 3.37 12.56
CA CYS A 94 2.31 3.14 13.65
C CYS A 94 2.29 4.25 14.70
N GLU A 95 2.18 5.52 14.28
CA GLU A 95 1.99 6.64 15.22
C GLU A 95 0.74 6.46 16.08
N ARG A 96 -0.39 6.08 15.47
CA ARG A 96 -1.66 5.86 16.18
C ARG A 96 -1.63 4.64 17.11
N LEU A 97 -0.73 3.70 16.87
CA LEU A 97 -0.45 2.56 17.73
C LEU A 97 0.60 2.84 18.82
N ASP A 98 1.13 4.07 18.89
CA ASP A 98 2.24 4.47 19.77
C ASP A 98 3.55 3.69 19.50
N ASP A 99 3.70 3.09 18.31
CA ASP A 99 4.92 2.43 17.85
C ASP A 99 5.75 3.40 16.98
N ILE A 100 6.20 4.49 17.61
CA ILE A 100 7.06 5.50 16.97
C ILE A 100 8.32 4.88 16.36
N PRO A 101 9.03 3.95 17.02
CA PRO A 101 10.20 3.31 16.42
C PRO A 101 9.89 2.59 15.10
N ALA A 102 8.73 1.94 14.96
CA ALA A 102 8.35 1.31 13.69
C ALA A 102 8.05 2.34 12.60
N ALA A 103 7.42 3.47 12.93
CA ALA A 103 7.17 4.55 11.96
C ALA A 103 8.50 5.14 11.43
N LEU A 104 9.46 5.41 12.31
CA LEU A 104 10.76 5.95 11.92
C LEU A 104 11.55 4.96 11.04
N ARG A 105 11.55 3.67 11.40
CA ARG A 105 12.19 2.62 10.60
C ARG A 105 11.57 2.49 9.21
N ALA A 106 10.25 2.64 9.08
CA ALA A 106 9.57 2.59 7.79
C ALA A 106 10.06 3.71 6.86
N TYR A 107 10.14 4.95 7.36
CA TYR A 107 10.67 6.08 6.62
C TYR A 107 12.14 5.88 6.22
N GLU A 108 13.00 5.47 7.16
CA GLU A 108 14.43 5.30 6.90
C GLU A 108 14.68 4.21 5.86
N ALA A 109 13.98 3.07 5.95
CA ALA A 109 14.06 2.02 4.95
C ALA A 109 13.62 2.51 3.56
N HIS A 110 12.57 3.33 3.50
CA HIS A 110 12.08 3.92 2.25
C HIS A 110 13.08 4.92 1.66
N ARG A 111 13.58 5.87 2.47
CA ARG A 111 14.59 6.85 2.07
C ARG A 111 15.85 6.17 1.52
N ASP A 112 16.35 5.17 2.23
CA ASP A 112 17.58 4.47 1.85
C ASP A 112 17.39 3.64 0.57
N ARG A 113 16.14 3.24 0.26
CA ARG A 113 15.76 2.58 -0.99
C ARG A 113 15.68 3.57 -2.16
N LEU A 114 14.92 4.67 -2.01
CA LEU A 114 14.84 5.72 -3.04
C LEU A 114 16.21 6.26 -3.40
N ARG A 115 17.05 6.51 -2.38
CA ARG A 115 18.40 7.03 -2.61
C ARG A 115 19.30 6.04 -3.35
N ARG A 116 19.22 4.74 -3.03
CA ARG A 116 20.01 3.72 -3.72
C ARG A 116 19.56 3.48 -5.16
N ASP A 117 18.25 3.37 -5.37
CA ASP A 117 17.72 2.82 -6.61
C ASP A 117 17.42 3.92 -7.63
N LEU A 118 17.04 5.11 -7.16
CA LEU A 118 16.54 6.21 -8.01
C LEU A 118 17.33 7.52 -7.83
N ASP A 119 18.26 7.58 -6.88
CA ASP A 119 18.98 8.79 -6.46
C ASP A 119 18.05 9.95 -6.00
N LEU A 120 16.81 9.64 -5.64
CA LEU A 120 15.79 10.60 -5.24
C LEU A 120 15.64 10.67 -3.70
N PRO A 121 15.26 11.84 -3.14
CA PRO A 121 14.78 11.95 -1.77
C PRO A 121 13.29 11.56 -1.66
N PRO A 122 12.80 11.20 -0.46
CA PRO A 122 11.37 11.10 -0.19
C PRO A 122 10.65 12.45 -0.33
N ARG A 123 9.35 12.40 -0.57
CA ARG A 123 8.44 13.54 -0.62
C ARG A 123 8.41 14.32 0.70
N ASP A 124 8.11 15.61 0.59
CA ASP A 124 8.20 16.57 1.69
C ASP A 124 7.24 16.25 2.85
N ASP A 125 6.04 15.74 2.57
CA ASP A 125 5.05 15.37 3.59
C ASP A 125 5.50 14.16 4.42
N LEU A 126 6.10 13.16 3.79
CA LEU A 126 6.70 11.98 4.42
C LEU A 126 7.85 12.41 5.35
N THR A 127 8.70 13.30 4.83
CA THR A 127 9.82 13.89 5.57
C THR A 127 9.34 14.73 6.75
N ALA A 128 8.26 15.49 6.57
CA ALA A 128 7.65 16.30 7.63
C ALA A 128 7.11 15.42 8.76
N LEU A 129 6.41 14.33 8.43
CA LEU A 129 5.92 13.38 9.43
C LEU A 129 7.08 12.74 10.21
N TYR A 130 8.12 12.27 9.52
CA TYR A 130 9.32 11.72 10.18
C TYR A 130 9.92 12.71 11.18
N ASN A 131 10.09 13.97 10.77
CA ASN A 131 10.66 15.02 11.63
C ASN A 131 9.77 15.35 12.83
N HIS A 132 8.44 15.29 12.66
CA HIS A 132 7.49 15.45 13.75
C HIS A 132 7.63 14.33 14.78
N LEU A 133 7.58 13.07 14.32
CA LEU A 133 7.65 11.89 15.18
C LEU A 133 8.98 11.77 15.94
N ARG A 134 10.09 12.15 15.31
CA ARG A 134 11.43 12.09 15.93
C ARG A 134 11.62 13.08 17.09
N ARG A 135 10.82 14.14 17.15
CA ARG A 135 10.90 15.18 18.20
C ARG A 135 9.98 14.92 19.39
N ARG A 136 9.15 13.90 19.29
CA ARG A 136 8.15 13.53 20.29
C ARG A 136 8.79 12.66 21.36
#